data_AF-A0A3C0G3W5-F1
#
_entry.id   AF-A0A3C0G3W5-F1
#
_cell.length_a   1.000
_cell.length_b   1.000
_cell.length_c   1.000
_cell.angle_alpha   90.00
_cell.angle_beta   90.00
_cell.angle_gamma   90.00
#
_symmetry.space_group_name_H-M   'P 1'
#
loop_
_entity.id
_entity.type
_entity.pdbx_description
1 polymer ?
#
loop_
_entity_poly.entity_id
_entity_poly.type
_entity_poly.pdbx_seq_one_letter_code
_entity_poly.pdbx_strand_id
1 'polypeptide(L)' 'ETLPFAIGLSRKAKSVIKQNLWVSLGVVALLIPATIMSWASIGIAVAIHEGSTLIVVINALRLLGYKNR' A
#
# COMPACT_ATOMS: atom_id res chain seq x y z
N GLU A 1 -24.75 18.32 8.14
CA GLU A 1 -23.71 18.44 7.08
C GLU A 1 -22.65 17.33 7.09
N THR A 2 -22.86 16.22 7.80
CA THR A 2 -21.85 15.14 7.97
C THR A 2 -21.88 14.05 6.92
N LEU A 3 -23.05 13.80 6.30
CA LEU A 3 -23.24 12.76 5.28
C LEU A 3 -22.38 12.98 4.02
N PRO A 4 -22.32 14.18 3.41
CA PRO A 4 -21.49 14.40 2.23
C PRO A 4 -19.99 14.22 2.51
N PHE A 5 -19.53 14.67 3.70
CA PHE A 5 -18.15 14.49 4.15
C PHE A 5 -17.77 13.02 4.30
N ALA A 6 -18.60 12.25 5.03
CA ALA A 6 -18.34 10.82 5.26
C ALA A 6 -18.30 10.03 3.94
N ILE A 7 -19.17 10.35 2.99
CA ILE A 7 -19.17 9.73 1.66
C ILE A 7 -17.90 10.09 0.88
N GLY A 8 -17.46 11.35 0.91
CA GLY A 8 -16.21 11.79 0.28
C GLY A 8 -14.98 11.08 0.86
N LEU A 9 -14.88 11.05 2.19
CA LEU A 9 -13.82 10.36 2.91
C LEU A 9 -13.81 8.85 2.60
N SER A 10 -14.98 8.20 2.59
CA SER A 10 -15.10 6.78 2.27
C SER A 10 -14.62 6.47 0.85
N ARG A 11 -14.98 7.29 -0.14
CA ARG A 11 -14.49 7.14 -1.52
C ARG A 11 -12.96 7.26 -1.58
N LYS A 12 -12.39 8.22 -0.85
CA LYS A 12 -10.94 8.40 -0.79
C LYS A 12 -10.25 7.23 -0.09
N ALA A 13 -10.80 6.77 1.02
CA ALA A 13 -10.32 5.59 1.75
C ALA A 13 -10.34 4.34 0.85
N LYS A 14 -11.43 4.11 0.11
CA LYS A 14 -11.53 3.00 -0.84
C LYS A 14 -10.46 3.07 -1.93
N SER A 15 -10.11 4.26 -2.39
CA SER A 15 -9.01 4.45 -3.34
C SER A 15 -7.66 4.10 -2.73
N VAL A 16 -7.38 4.56 -1.50
CA VAL A 16 -6.12 4.27 -0.79
C VAL A 16 -6.00 2.77 -0.50
N ILE A 17 -7.06 2.11 -0.07
CA ILE A 17 -7.09 0.65 0.15
C ILE A 17 -6.74 -0.11 -1.13
N LYS A 18 -7.33 0.27 -2.28
CA LYS A 18 -7.02 -0.36 -3.56
C LYS A 18 -5.56 -0.17 -3.98
N GLN A 19 -4.99 1.00 -3.73
CA GLN A 19 -3.57 1.27 -4.00
C GLN A 19 -2.67 0.40 -3.13
N ASN A 20 -2.96 0.33 -1.82
CA ASN A 20 -2.20 -0.49 -0.89
C ASN A 20 -2.24 -1.96 -1.29
N LEU A 21 -3.42 -2.46 -1.67
CA LEU A 21 -3.59 -3.83 -2.14
C LEU A 21 -2.78 -4.11 -3.41
N TRP A 22 -2.79 -3.19 -4.37
CA TRP A 22 -1.98 -3.31 -5.59
C TRP A 22 -0.48 -3.35 -5.28
N VAL A 23 0.01 -2.51 -4.38
CA VAL A 23 1.42 -2.50 -3.97
C VAL A 23 1.79 -3.81 -3.28
N SER A 24 1.00 -4.24 -2.28
CA SER A 24 1.26 -5.46 -1.52
C SER A 24 1.24 -6.70 -2.42
N LEU A 25 0.23 -6.83 -3.29
CA LEU A 25 0.15 -7.94 -4.24
C LEU A 25 1.29 -7.90 -5.26
N GLY A 26 1.65 -6.73 -5.77
CA GLY A 26 2.76 -6.57 -6.70
C GLY A 26 4.11 -6.98 -6.11
N VAL A 27 4.39 -6.60 -4.86
CA VAL A 27 5.61 -6.98 -4.14
C VAL A 27 5.68 -8.48 -3.94
N VAL A 28 4.59 -9.09 -3.48
CA VAL A 28 4.52 -10.55 -3.28
C VAL A 28 4.66 -11.30 -4.62
N ALA A 29 3.95 -10.86 -5.65
CA ALA A 29 4.01 -11.46 -6.99
C ALA A 29 5.39 -11.36 -7.63
N LEU A 30 6.20 -10.36 -7.29
CA LEU A 30 7.56 -10.20 -7.78
C LEU A 30 8.60 -10.94 -6.92
N LEU A 31 8.48 -10.88 -5.59
CA LEU A 31 9.44 -11.52 -4.68
C LEU A 31 9.34 -13.05 -4.68
N ILE A 32 8.14 -13.62 -4.84
CA ILE A 32 8.00 -15.09 -4.85
C ILE A 32 8.80 -15.71 -6.02
N PRO A 33 8.60 -15.32 -7.29
CA PRO A 33 9.42 -15.85 -8.38
C PRO A 33 10.90 -15.50 -8.25
N ALA A 34 11.23 -14.28 -7.85
CA ALA A 34 12.61 -13.84 -7.72
C ALA A 34 13.41 -14.64 -6.67
N THR A 35 12.75 -15.05 -5.57
CA THR A 35 13.38 -15.89 -4.55
C THR A 35 13.49 -17.35 -5.00
N ILE A 36 12.46 -17.92 -5.64
CA ILE A 36 12.49 -19.29 -6.19
C ILE A 36 13.57 -19.45 -7.26
N MET A 37 13.71 -18.47 -8.15
CA MET A 37 14.73 -18.46 -9.21
C MET A 37 16.12 -18.06 -8.70
N SER A 38 16.27 -17.84 -7.38
CA SER A 38 17.51 -17.38 -6.74
C SER A 38 18.08 -16.08 -7.31
N TRP A 39 17.22 -15.23 -7.90
CA TRP A 39 17.58 -13.90 -8.40
C TRP A 39 17.69 -12.86 -7.29
N ALA A 40 16.98 -13.06 -6.18
CA ALA A 40 17.05 -12.22 -5.00
C ALA A 40 17.70 -12.98 -3.83
N SER A 41 18.72 -12.37 -3.22
CA SER A 41 19.24 -12.85 -1.93
C SER A 41 18.22 -12.59 -0.82
N ILE A 42 18.27 -13.40 0.25
CA ILE A 42 17.34 -13.30 1.39
C ILE A 42 17.32 -11.87 1.97
N GLY A 43 18.50 -11.24 2.10
CA GLY A 43 18.59 -9.87 2.63
C GLY A 43 17.85 -8.85 1.76
N ILE A 44 18.00 -8.93 0.44
CA ILE A 44 17.33 -8.02 -0.50
C ILE A 44 15.82 -8.28 -0.49
N ALA A 45 15.41 -9.55 -0.49
CA ALA A 45 14.00 -9.92 -0.46
C ALA A 45 13.29 -9.38 0.80
N VAL A 46 13.93 -9.53 1.98
CA VAL A 46 13.42 -9.00 3.25
C VAL A 46 13.38 -7.48 3.22
N ALA A 47 14.44 -6.81 2.77
CA ALA A 47 14.47 -5.35 2.69
C ALA A 47 13.35 -4.79 1.80
N ILE A 48 13.04 -5.44 0.67
CA ILE A 48 11.94 -5.04 -0.21
C ILE A 48 10.58 -5.34 0.43
N HIS A 49 10.41 -6.52 1.05
CA HIS A 49 9.18 -6.89 1.72
C HIS A 49 8.84 -5.91 2.84
N GLU A 50 9.77 -5.71 3.78
CA GLU A 50 9.59 -4.82 4.93
C GLU A 50 9.53 -3.36 4.48
N GLY A 51 10.34 -2.95 3.50
CA GLY A 51 10.28 -1.61 2.92
C GLY A 51 8.91 -1.28 2.30
N SER A 52 8.25 -2.27 1.69
CA SER A 52 6.91 -2.09 1.13
C SER A 52 5.85 -1.79 2.20
N THR A 53 6.01 -2.31 3.41
CA THR A 53 5.09 -2.01 4.52
C THR A 53 5.14 -0.52 4.87
N LEU A 54 6.33 0.07 4.91
CA LEU A 54 6.52 1.49 5.16
C LEU A 54 5.87 2.35 4.06
N ILE A 55 6.02 1.97 2.79
CA ILE A 55 5.38 2.66 1.66
C ILE A 55 3.86 2.67 1.81
N VAL A 56 3.28 1.51 2.14
CA VAL A 56 1.83 1.35 2.35
C VAL A 56 1.33 2.18 3.54
N VAL A 57 2.10 2.22 4.63
CA VAL A 57 1.80 3.05 5.82
C VAL A 57 1.81 4.54 5.44
N ILE A 58 2.82 5.00 4.72
CA ILE A 58 2.89 6.40 4.26
C ILE A 58 1.68 6.74 3.37
N ASN A 59 1.27 5.84 2.48
CA ASN A 59 0.08 6.05 1.66
C ASN A 59 -1.22 6.13 2.49
N ALA A 60 -1.31 5.35 3.56
CA ALA A 60 -2.43 5.43 4.50
C ALA A 60 -2.45 6.76 5.28
N LEU A 61 -1.28 7.26 5.72
CA LEU A 61 -1.17 8.55 6.42
C LEU A 61 -1.67 9.73 5.57
N ARG A 62 -1.60 9.65 4.24
CA ARG A 62 -2.19 10.67 3.35
C ARG A 62 -3.70 10.84 3.56
N LEU A 63 -4.41 9.81 3.99
CA LEU A 63 -5.84 9.88 4.28
C LEU A 63 -6.13 10.69 5.55
N LEU A 64 -5.21 10.72 6.53
CA LEU A 64 -5.36 11.48 7.77
C LEU A 64 -5.41 13.00 7.51
N GLY A 65 -4.76 13.46 6.44
CA GLY A 65 -4.83 14.86 5.98
C GLY A 65 -6.07 15.20 5.13
N TYR A 66 -7.07 14.31 5.05
CA TYR A 66 -8.25 14.57 4.23
C TYR A 66 -9.07 15.74 4.80
N LYS A 67 -9.20 16.81 4.01
CA LYS A 67 -10.02 17.98 4.31
C LYS A 67 -11.10 18.10 3.23
N ASN A 68 -12.37 18.19 3.63
CA ASN A 68 -13.45 18.56 2.70
C ASN A 68 -13.11 19.96 2.21
N ARG A 69 -12.75 20.11 0.94
CA ARG A 69 -12.87 21.41 0.28
C ARG A 69 -14.32 21.63 -0.08
#